data_AF-A0A401MPF5-F1
#
_entry.id   AF-A0A401MPF5-F1
#
_cell.length_a   1.000
_cell.length_b   1.000
_cell.length_c   1.000
_cell.angle_alpha   90.00
_cell.angle_beta   90.00
_cell.angle_gamma   90.00
#
_symmetry.space_group_name_H-M   'P 1'
#
loop_
_entity.id
_entity.type
_entity.pdbx_description
1 polymer ?
#
loop_
_entity_poly.entity_id
_entity_poly.type
_entity_poly.pdbx_seq_one_letter_code
_entity_poly.pdbx_strand_id
1 'polypeptide(L)'
;MAGDSPAAVSPAPHRRLTLWRMATCEVCGNQYGMTFEVHAQGAVHVFDCFSCAIHRMAPICEHCRVQIIGQGVEVEGHWYCGAHCARAEGKVGIIDKV
;
A
#
# COMPACT_ATOMS: atom_id res chain seq x y z
N MET A 1 -59.56 -19.09 12.31
CA MET A 1 -58.86 -18.34 13.37
C MET A 1 -57.45 -18.89 13.45
N ALA A 2 -56.54 -18.36 12.63
CA ALA A 2 -55.14 -18.75 12.61
C ALA A 2 -54.44 -18.13 13.82
N GLY A 3 -53.85 -18.96 14.69
CA GLY A 3 -53.03 -18.55 15.82
C GLY A 3 -51.59 -18.97 15.55
N ASP A 4 -50.83 -18.02 15.04
CA ASP A 4 -49.40 -18.07 14.74
C ASP A 4 -48.60 -18.45 16.01
N SER A 5 -47.93 -19.61 16.00
CA SER A 5 -46.90 -19.93 17.00
C SER A 5 -45.58 -19.33 16.54
N PRO A 6 -44.83 -18.63 17.40
CA PRO A 6 -43.58 -18.01 16.99
C PRO A 6 -42.56 -19.11 16.73
N ALA A 7 -42.22 -19.31 15.45
CA ALA A 7 -41.09 -20.12 15.05
C ALA A 7 -39.83 -19.58 15.73
N ALA A 8 -39.16 -20.45 16.50
CA ALA A 8 -37.86 -20.16 17.07
C ALA A 8 -36.90 -19.77 15.94
N VAL A 9 -36.53 -18.49 15.87
CA VAL A 9 -35.52 -18.00 14.96
C VAL A 9 -34.20 -18.63 15.39
N SER A 10 -33.76 -19.64 14.64
CA SER A 10 -32.41 -20.20 14.79
C SER A 10 -31.40 -19.07 14.60
N PRO A 11 -30.39 -18.93 15.48
CA PRO A 11 -29.36 -17.93 15.27
C PRO A 11 -28.67 -18.23 13.94
N ALA A 12 -28.60 -17.22 13.08
CA ALA A 12 -27.90 -17.29 11.80
C ALA A 12 -26.50 -17.90 12.01
N PRO A 13 -26.00 -18.71 11.06
CA PRO A 13 -24.68 -19.31 11.21
C PRO A 13 -23.68 -18.17 11.38
N HIS A 14 -23.09 -18.07 12.58
CA HIS A 14 -21.93 -17.23 12.81
C HIS A 14 -20.89 -17.65 11.78
N ARG A 15 -20.79 -16.86 10.70
CA ARG A 15 -19.83 -17.05 9.63
C ARG A 15 -18.48 -17.10 10.33
N ARG A 16 -17.86 -18.29 10.41
CA ARG A 16 -16.56 -18.49 11.07
C ARG A 16 -15.58 -17.45 10.51
N LEU A 17 -15.32 -16.40 11.27
CA LEU A 17 -14.25 -15.42 11.04
C LEU A 17 -12.89 -16.05 11.38
N THR A 18 -12.63 -17.31 11.01
CA THR A 18 -11.56 -18.10 11.64
C THR A 18 -10.47 -18.55 10.68
N LEU A 19 -10.38 -18.03 9.45
CA LEU A 19 -9.25 -18.31 8.55
C LEU A 19 -8.87 -17.11 7.65
N TRP A 20 -9.10 -15.87 8.09
CA TRP A 20 -8.28 -14.78 7.55
C TRP A 20 -6.88 -14.95 8.13
N ARG A 21 -5.95 -15.36 7.28
CA ARG A 21 -4.54 -15.48 7.63
C ARG A 21 -4.11 -14.07 8.03
N MET A 22 -3.94 -13.83 9.34
CA MET A 22 -3.50 -12.54 9.84
C MET A 22 -2.03 -12.42 9.48
N ALA A 23 -1.73 -11.72 8.39
CA ALA A 23 -0.34 -11.46 8.06
C ALA A 23 0.17 -10.31 8.95
N THR A 24 1.48 -10.28 9.16
CA THR A 24 2.13 -9.24 9.96
C THR A 24 2.68 -8.20 9.01
N CYS A 25 2.36 -6.93 9.25
CA CYS A 25 2.94 -5.82 8.50
C CYS A 25 4.46 -5.77 8.73
N GLU A 26 5.25 -5.72 7.66
CA GLU A 26 6.72 -5.68 7.73
C GLU A 26 7.29 -4.43 8.40
N VAL A 27 6.49 -3.36 8.52
CA VAL A 27 6.94 -2.06 9.02
C VAL A 27 6.53 -1.85 10.48
N CYS A 28 5.24 -1.94 10.77
CA CYS A 28 4.72 -1.62 12.10
C CYS A 28 4.49 -2.86 12.99
N GLY A 29 4.58 -4.08 12.44
CA GLY A 29 4.35 -5.32 13.17
C GLY A 29 2.89 -5.62 13.52
N ASN A 30 1.94 -4.81 13.04
CA ASN A 30 0.51 -5.06 13.26
C ASN A 30 0.06 -6.35 12.54
N GLN A 31 -0.80 -7.11 13.19
CA GLN A 31 -1.42 -8.30 12.63
C GLN A 31 -2.84 -7.96 12.22
N TYR A 32 -3.10 -7.97 10.91
CA TYR A 32 -4.37 -7.49 10.38
C TYR A 32 -4.94 -8.40 9.31
N GLY A 33 -6.26 -8.53 9.30
CA GLY A 33 -6.95 -9.52 8.46
C GLY A 33 -7.05 -9.06 7.01
N MET A 34 -6.85 -7.77 6.77
CA MET A 34 -6.86 -7.13 5.46
C MET A 34 -5.47 -6.59 5.09
N THR A 35 -4.41 -7.23 5.57
CA THR A 35 -3.09 -7.03 4.97
C THR A 35 -3.11 -7.33 3.48
N PHE A 36 -2.25 -6.66 2.73
CA PHE A 36 -2.08 -6.86 1.30
C PHE A 36 -0.62 -7.09 0.94
N GLU A 37 -0.41 -7.74 -0.19
CA GLU A 37 0.92 -7.99 -0.74
C GLU A 37 1.26 -7.00 -1.84
N VAL A 38 2.52 -6.58 -1.88
CA VAL A 38 3.12 -5.84 -3.00
C VAL A 38 4.21 -6.71 -3.60
N HIS A 39 4.04 -7.09 -4.86
CA HIS A 39 4.99 -7.90 -5.62
C HIS A 39 5.82 -6.95 -6.49
N ALA A 40 7.01 -6.57 -6.03
CA ALA A 40 7.87 -5.60 -6.71
C ALA A 40 9.33 -5.75 -6.28
N GLN A 41 10.27 -5.16 -7.04
CA GLN A 41 11.71 -5.16 -6.71
C GLN A 41 12.30 -6.57 -6.49
N GLY A 42 11.72 -7.59 -7.12
CA GLY A 42 12.14 -8.99 -6.99
C GLY A 42 11.72 -9.67 -5.68
N ALA A 43 10.86 -9.03 -4.88
CA ALA A 43 10.36 -9.56 -3.62
C ALA A 43 8.83 -9.44 -3.50
N VAL A 44 8.28 -10.18 -2.55
CA VAL A 44 6.89 -10.04 -2.09
C VAL A 44 6.94 -9.40 -0.72
N HIS A 45 6.25 -8.28 -0.57
CA HIS A 45 6.16 -7.54 0.67
C HIS A 45 4.74 -7.54 1.24
N VAL A 46 4.59 -7.54 2.56
CA VAL A 46 3.29 -7.55 3.25
C VAL A 46 3.09 -6.29 4.10
N PHE A 47 1.98 -5.60 3.90
CA PHE A 47 1.62 -4.40 4.66
C PHE A 47 0.16 -4.38 5.08
N ASP A 48 -0.15 -3.64 6.15
CA ASP A 48 -1.51 -3.41 6.63
C ASP A 48 -2.12 -2.09 6.13
N CYS A 49 -1.29 -1.18 5.61
CA CYS A 49 -1.71 0.11 5.08
C CYS A 49 -0.73 0.66 4.03
N PHE A 50 -1.22 1.54 3.16
CA PHE A 50 -0.38 2.19 2.14
C PHE A 50 0.73 3.05 2.74
N SER A 51 0.50 3.66 3.91
CA SER A 51 1.53 4.45 4.59
C SER A 51 2.77 3.60 4.90
N CYS A 52 2.58 2.38 5.44
CA CYS A 52 3.69 1.45 5.68
C CYS A 52 4.36 0.99 4.36
N ALA A 53 3.56 0.65 3.34
CA ALA A 53 4.09 0.26 2.03
C ALA A 53 4.96 1.36 1.41
N ILE A 54 4.44 2.58 1.36
CA ILE A 54 5.15 3.77 0.84
C ILE A 54 6.40 4.04 1.67
N HIS A 55 6.30 3.99 3.00
CA HIS A 55 7.44 4.22 3.88
C HIS A 55 8.61 3.26 3.61
N ARG A 56 8.29 2.00 3.35
CA ARG A 56 9.29 0.96 3.11
C ARG A 56 9.85 0.98 1.69
N MET A 57 9.00 1.23 0.69
CA MET A 57 9.29 0.91 -0.71
C MET A 57 9.50 2.12 -1.62
N ALA A 58 8.95 3.29 -1.28
CA ALA A 58 9.03 4.46 -2.16
C ALA A 58 10.47 5.00 -2.20
N PRO A 59 11.05 5.19 -3.40
CA PRO A 59 12.31 5.91 -3.55
C PRO A 59 12.22 7.31 -2.95
N ILE A 60 13.35 7.85 -2.50
CA ILE A 60 13.43 9.21 -1.96
C ILE A 60 14.02 10.13 -3.03
N CYS A 61 13.35 11.25 -3.30
CA CYS A 61 13.87 12.28 -4.17
C CYS A 61 15.21 12.81 -3.63
N GLU A 62 16.24 12.79 -4.47
CA GLU A 62 17.58 13.23 -4.05
C GLU A 62 17.66 14.74 -3.80
N HIS A 63 16.82 15.54 -4.47
CA HIS A 63 16.75 16.99 -4.28
C HIS A 63 15.94 17.40 -3.04
N CYS A 64 14.63 17.11 -3.03
CA CYS A 64 13.71 17.63 -2.00
C CYS A 64 13.39 16.64 -0.88
N ARG A 65 13.97 15.42 -0.91
CA ARG A 65 13.85 14.39 0.14
C ARG A 65 12.44 13.84 0.39
N VAL A 66 11.46 14.17 -0.44
CA VAL A 66 10.13 13.56 -0.38
C VAL A 66 10.14 12.12 -0.89
N GLN A 67 9.22 11.30 -0.38
CA GLN A 67 8.96 9.98 -0.96
C GLN A 67 8.27 10.12 -2.31
N ILE A 68 8.78 9.41 -3.31
CA ILE A 68 8.27 9.41 -4.67
C ILE A 68 7.11 8.41 -4.74
N ILE A 69 5.89 8.92 -4.63
CA ILE A 69 4.65 8.12 -4.69
C ILE A 69 3.94 8.18 -6.05
N GLY A 70 4.28 9.16 -6.88
CA GLY A 70 3.75 9.34 -8.23
C GLY A 70 4.73 8.89 -9.31
N GLN A 71 4.52 9.35 -10.54
CA GLN A 71 5.46 9.13 -11.65
C GLN A 71 6.70 10.02 -11.47
N GLY A 72 7.66 9.54 -10.69
CA GLY A 72 8.99 10.14 -10.60
C GLY A 72 9.80 9.95 -11.88
N VAL A 73 11.03 10.50 -11.86
CA VAL A 73 11.99 10.36 -12.96
C VAL A 73 13.27 9.72 -12.43
N GLU A 74 13.76 8.72 -13.16
CA GLU A 74 15.07 8.12 -12.94
C GLU A 74 16.02 8.60 -14.05
N VAL A 75 17.17 9.16 -13.69
CA VAL A 75 18.18 9.61 -14.65
C VAL A 75 19.56 9.20 -14.16
N GLU A 76 20.23 8.34 -14.93
CA GLU A 76 21.58 7.84 -14.63
C GLU A 76 21.67 7.19 -13.23
N GLY A 77 20.60 6.51 -12.80
CA GLY A 77 20.51 5.87 -11.48
C GLY A 77 20.12 6.82 -10.33
N HIS A 78 19.86 8.10 -10.62
CA HIS A 78 19.38 9.07 -9.65
C HIS A 78 17.86 9.24 -9.70
N TRP A 79 17.23 9.42 -8.54
CA TRP A 79 15.78 9.47 -8.40
C TRP A 79 15.25 10.84 -8.01
N TYR A 80 14.25 11.33 -8.74
CA TYR A 80 13.60 12.61 -8.46
C TYR A 80 12.08 12.53 -8.54
N CYS A 81 11.37 13.35 -7.76
CA CYS A 81 9.91 13.38 -7.78
C CYS A 81 9.31 14.01 -9.05
N GLY A 82 10.13 14.59 -9.92
CA GLY A 82 9.72 15.20 -11.19
C GLY A 82 10.87 15.97 -11.86
N ALA A 83 10.60 16.50 -13.05
CA ALA A 83 11.55 17.23 -13.89
C ALA A 83 12.10 18.49 -13.20
N HIS A 84 11.28 19.18 -12.40
CA HIS A 84 11.73 20.34 -11.63
C HIS A 84 12.92 19.99 -10.72
N CYS A 85 12.77 18.95 -9.88
CA CYS A 85 13.82 18.52 -8.96
C CYS A 85 15.05 17.97 -9.69
N ALA A 86 14.85 17.21 -10.78
CA ALA A 86 15.97 16.69 -11.54
C ALA A 86 16.80 17.80 -12.21
N ARG A 87 16.16 18.85 -12.74
CA ARG A 87 16.85 20.02 -13.31
C ARG A 87 17.57 20.84 -12.25
N ALA A 88 17.03 20.92 -11.04
CA ALA A 88 17.71 21.58 -9.92
C ALA A 88 19.06 20.91 -9.59
N GLU A 89 19.17 19.60 -9.85
CA GLU A 89 20.43 18.84 -9.76
C GLU A 89 21.20 18.76 -11.10
N GLY A 90 20.89 19.65 -12.05
CA GLY A 90 21.62 19.78 -13.32
C GLY A 90 21.28 18.75 -14.40
N LYS A 91 20.26 17.92 -14.21
CA LYS A 91 19.83 16.97 -15.24
C LYS A 91 19.04 17.69 -16.35
N VAL A 92 19.37 17.42 -17.62
CA VAL A 92 18.82 18.14 -18.79
C VAL A 92 17.83 17.28 -19.59
N GLY A 93 16.93 17.93 -20.33
CA GLY A 93 16.03 17.25 -21.28
C GLY A 93 14.84 16.50 -20.68
N ILE A 94 14.65 16.56 -19.35
CA ILE A 94 13.54 15.90 -18.66
C ILE A 94 12.31 16.80 -18.71
N ILE A 95 11.12 16.24 -18.98
CA ILE A 95 9.84 16.96 -19.03
C ILE A 95 8.83 16.22 -18.16
N ASP A 96 8.11 16.93 -17.31
CA ASP A 96 7.01 16.36 -16.53
C ASP A 96 5.86 15.97 -17.47
N LYS A 97 5.34 14.76 -17.31
CA LYS A 97 4.11 14.33 -17.98
C LYS A 97 2.96 14.64 -17.03
N VAL A 98 2.23 15.73 -17.32
CA VAL A 98 0.98 16.10 -16.66
C VAL A 98 -0.18 15.49 -17.45
#